data_AF-A0A2G1ZVS5-F1
#
_entry.id   AF-A0A2G1ZVS5-F1
#
_cell.length_a   1.000
_cell.length_b   1.000
_cell.length_c   1.000
_cell.angle_alpha   90.00
_cell.angle_beta   90.00
_cell.angle_gamma   90.00
#
_symmetry.space_group_name_H-M   'P 1'
#
loop_
_entity.id
_entity.type
_entity.pdbx_description
1 polymer ?
#
loop_
_entity_poly.entity_id
_entity_poly.type
_entity_poly.pdbx_seq_one_letter_code
_entity_poly.pdbx_strand_id
1 'polypeptide(L)'
;MTEIIVNRKFPWPPAFLIRYSRRAKHISMRILPEEGLEVVLPEGRTEREAFDFLDEHRDWIIKHGDALHPENLEFGVNRYALPERINLRCIKRIFRVQYRQRSISKVLLHQPKPTLLIFEGRIKDFRCCEVVFHAWLKKQAEEHLIPMLDRKSKKTKLVYRHVAIRHQSTRWASCSELGDIKLNMEMLFLPAELTRYLLIHELCHLKVFDHSKRFWKLVEKFDPNYERKRRRLRDIA
;
A
#
# COMPACT_ATOMS: atom_id res chain seq x y z
N MET A 1 35.62 5.87 -25.88
CA MET A 1 34.99 4.67 -26.48
C MET A 1 33.69 4.42 -25.75
N THR A 2 32.64 4.23 -26.52
CA THR A 2 31.23 4.47 -26.18
C THR A 2 30.68 3.45 -25.19
N GLU A 3 30.25 3.89 -24.00
CA GLU A 3 29.36 3.11 -23.14
C GLU A 3 27.91 3.47 -23.47
N ILE A 4 27.18 2.49 -23.99
CA ILE A 4 25.74 2.56 -24.17
C ILE A 4 25.10 2.44 -22.78
N ILE A 5 24.74 3.57 -22.19
CA ILE A 5 23.94 3.63 -20.96
C ILE A 5 22.50 3.25 -21.31
N VAL A 6 22.14 1.99 -21.11
CA VAL A 6 20.74 1.55 -21.21
C VAL A 6 20.00 2.02 -19.95
N ASN A 7 19.42 3.22 -20.02
CA ASN A 7 18.59 3.82 -18.98
C ASN A 7 17.25 3.05 -18.84
N ARG A 8 17.24 1.93 -18.10
CA ARG A 8 16.02 1.14 -17.80
C ARG A 8 15.28 1.69 -16.58
N LYS A 9 14.84 2.94 -16.61
CA LYS A 9 14.09 3.54 -15.48
C LYS A 9 12.60 3.16 -15.41
N PHE A 10 12.08 2.33 -16.32
CA PHE A 10 10.65 1.99 -16.33
C PHE A 10 10.39 0.60 -16.93
N PRO A 11 9.80 -0.37 -16.19
CA PRO A 11 9.26 -1.57 -16.82
C PRO A 11 8.03 -1.19 -17.66
N TRP A 12 7.96 -1.70 -18.89
CA TRP A 12 6.87 -1.40 -19.83
C TRP A 12 5.96 -2.63 -20.03
N PRO A 13 4.62 -2.46 -20.03
CA PRO A 13 3.91 -1.23 -19.63
C PRO A 13 4.09 -0.93 -18.13
N PRO A 14 3.85 0.33 -17.69
CA PRO A 14 3.75 0.66 -16.26
C PRO A 14 2.73 -0.21 -15.55
N ALA A 15 2.77 -0.23 -14.20
CA ALA A 15 1.66 -0.77 -13.45
C ALA A 15 0.36 -0.01 -13.78
N PHE A 16 -0.69 -0.75 -14.15
CA PHE A 16 -2.00 -0.17 -14.47
C PHE A 16 -3.18 -1.00 -13.90
N LEU A 17 -4.30 -0.33 -13.72
CA LEU A 17 -5.59 -0.88 -13.31
C LEU A 17 -6.45 -1.15 -14.54
N ILE A 18 -7.18 -2.26 -14.56
CA ILE A 18 -8.24 -2.50 -15.56
C ILE A 18 -9.59 -2.31 -14.90
N ARG A 19 -10.43 -1.45 -15.49
CA ARG A 19 -11.82 -1.25 -15.09
C ARG A 19 -12.76 -1.57 -16.25
N TYR A 20 -13.60 -2.58 -16.07
CA TYR A 20 -14.66 -2.87 -17.04
C TYR A 20 -15.85 -1.90 -16.85
N SER A 21 -16.39 -1.38 -17.95
CA SER A 21 -17.54 -0.47 -17.91
C SER A 21 -18.52 -0.72 -19.05
N ARG A 22 -19.79 -0.96 -18.67
CA ARG A 22 -20.94 -1.02 -19.60
C ARG A 22 -21.20 0.28 -20.37
N ARG A 23 -20.74 1.41 -19.85
CA ARG A 23 -20.94 2.74 -20.46
C ARG A 23 -19.80 3.12 -21.41
N ALA A 24 -18.65 2.45 -21.32
CA ALA A 24 -17.52 2.72 -22.20
C ALA A 24 -17.81 2.15 -23.59
N LYS A 25 -17.68 2.98 -24.62
CA LYS A 25 -17.79 2.56 -26.04
C LYS A 25 -16.44 2.23 -26.67
N HIS A 26 -15.35 2.72 -26.08
CA HIS A 26 -13.98 2.56 -26.53
C HIS A 26 -13.05 2.30 -25.33
N ILE A 27 -11.87 1.72 -25.59
CA ILE A 27 -10.81 1.62 -24.57
C ILE A 27 -10.29 3.03 -24.30
N SER A 28 -10.10 3.37 -23.03
CA SER A 28 -9.55 4.67 -22.63
C SER A 28 -8.60 4.49 -21.47
N MET A 29 -7.70 5.46 -21.24
CA MET A 29 -6.83 5.47 -20.07
C MET A 29 -6.89 6.81 -19.35
N ARG A 30 -6.59 6.79 -18.05
CA ARG A 30 -6.45 7.97 -17.21
C ARG A 30 -5.36 7.74 -16.18
N ILE A 31 -4.61 8.79 -15.85
CA ILE A 31 -3.68 8.75 -14.73
C ILE A 31 -4.43 9.26 -13.50
N LEU A 32 -4.55 8.41 -12.50
CA LEU A 32 -5.12 8.72 -11.20
C LEU A 32 -3.95 9.04 -10.26
N PRO A 33 -3.90 10.24 -9.64
CA PRO A 33 -2.77 10.68 -8.83
C PRO A 33 -2.32 9.69 -7.74
N GLU A 34 -3.24 8.90 -7.19
CA GLU A 34 -3.02 7.95 -6.09
C GLU A 34 -3.06 6.48 -6.51
N GLU A 35 -3.67 6.17 -7.67
CA GLU A 35 -3.93 4.79 -8.11
C GLU A 35 -3.10 4.40 -9.35
N GLY A 36 -2.34 5.36 -9.90
CA GLY A 36 -1.53 5.17 -11.10
C GLY A 36 -2.36 5.17 -12.38
N LEU A 37 -1.89 4.45 -13.39
CA LEU A 37 -2.57 4.37 -14.69
C LEU A 37 -3.81 3.47 -14.58
N GLU A 38 -5.00 3.95 -14.92
CA GLU A 38 -6.21 3.14 -15.08
C GLU A 38 -6.59 3.06 -16.56
N VAL A 39 -6.78 1.85 -17.07
CA VAL A 39 -7.34 1.55 -18.40
C VAL A 39 -8.78 1.06 -18.23
N VAL A 40 -9.71 1.73 -18.90
CA VAL A 40 -11.13 1.41 -18.90
C VAL A 40 -11.46 0.63 -20.16
N LEU A 41 -12.01 -0.57 -20.00
CA LEU A 41 -12.44 -1.44 -21.10
C LEU A 41 -13.97 -1.50 -21.18
N PRO A 42 -14.56 -1.41 -22.39
CA PRO A 42 -15.93 -1.85 -22.63
C PRO A 42 -16.12 -3.33 -22.24
N GLU A 43 -17.32 -3.70 -21.78
CA GLU A 43 -17.62 -5.11 -21.55
C GLU A 43 -17.45 -5.94 -22.84
N GLY A 44 -16.81 -7.10 -22.73
CA GLY A 44 -16.53 -7.99 -23.87
C GLY A 44 -15.17 -7.78 -24.54
N ARG A 45 -14.43 -6.72 -24.19
CA ARG A 45 -13.03 -6.55 -24.59
C ARG A 45 -12.09 -7.33 -23.68
N THR A 46 -10.95 -7.72 -24.23
CA THR A 46 -9.94 -8.56 -23.59
C THR A 46 -8.81 -7.74 -23.01
N GLU A 47 -8.12 -8.28 -22.00
CA GLU A 47 -6.94 -7.64 -21.44
C GLU A 47 -5.82 -7.44 -22.48
N ARG A 48 -5.71 -8.34 -23.47
CA ARG A 48 -4.75 -8.20 -24.58
C ARG A 48 -4.96 -6.90 -25.36
N GLU A 49 -6.22 -6.54 -25.62
CA GLU A 49 -6.55 -5.27 -26.28
C GLU A 49 -6.21 -4.06 -25.38
N ALA A 50 -6.17 -4.22 -24.05
CA ALA A 50 -5.66 -3.19 -23.15
C ALA A 50 -4.14 -3.00 -23.32
N PHE A 51 -3.38 -4.09 -23.45
CA PHE A 51 -1.94 -4.04 -23.69
C PHE A 51 -1.61 -3.40 -25.04
N ASP A 52 -2.30 -3.81 -26.10
CA ASP A 52 -2.11 -3.26 -27.45
C ASP A 52 -2.42 -1.74 -27.45
N PHE A 53 -3.51 -1.33 -26.77
CA PHE A 53 -3.88 0.08 -26.60
C PHE A 53 -2.82 0.90 -25.82
N LEU A 54 -2.22 0.32 -24.77
CA LEU A 54 -1.13 0.97 -24.03
C LEU A 54 0.11 1.15 -24.92
N ASP A 55 0.47 0.13 -25.70
CA ASP A 55 1.59 0.17 -26.64
C ASP A 55 1.43 1.27 -27.70
N GLU A 56 0.23 1.43 -28.25
CA GLU A 56 -0.10 2.50 -29.21
C GLU A 56 0.04 3.90 -28.59
N HIS A 57 -0.20 4.04 -27.28
CA HIS A 57 -0.19 5.33 -26.58
C HIS A 57 1.04 5.53 -25.71
N ARG A 58 2.13 4.81 -26.02
CA ARG A 58 3.37 4.82 -25.25
C ARG A 58 3.93 6.22 -25.01
N ASP A 59 3.95 7.05 -26.03
CA ASP A 59 4.50 8.41 -25.93
C ASP A 59 3.66 9.30 -25.01
N TRP A 60 2.33 9.11 -25.00
CA TRP A 60 1.45 9.84 -24.09
C TRP A 60 1.71 9.44 -22.62
N ILE A 61 1.89 8.14 -22.37
CA ILE A 61 2.17 7.59 -21.04
C ILE A 61 3.53 8.04 -20.54
N ILE A 62 4.56 8.07 -21.40
CA ILE A 62 5.89 8.58 -21.02
C ILE A 62 5.82 10.09 -20.72
N LYS A 63 5.11 10.85 -21.56
CA LYS A 63 4.99 12.32 -21.41
C LYS A 63 4.20 12.75 -20.18
N HIS A 64 3.22 11.97 -19.75
CA HIS A 64 2.41 12.25 -18.55
C HIS A 64 2.83 11.38 -17.35
N GLY A 65 3.86 10.56 -17.53
CA GLY A 65 4.34 9.54 -16.59
C GLY A 65 5.35 10.04 -15.56
N ASP A 66 5.71 11.33 -15.55
CA ASP A 66 6.45 11.92 -14.43
C ASP A 66 5.62 11.83 -13.12
N ALA A 67 4.28 11.78 -13.20
CA ALA A 67 3.43 11.44 -12.05
C ALA A 67 3.50 9.94 -11.65
N LEU A 68 4.13 9.09 -12.46
CA LEU A 68 4.36 7.66 -12.26
C LEU A 68 5.84 7.37 -11.89
N HIS A 69 6.56 8.34 -11.33
CA HIS A 69 7.96 8.19 -10.90
C HIS A 69 8.18 6.87 -10.10
N PRO A 70 9.28 6.12 -10.30
CA PRO A 70 9.56 4.87 -9.57
C PRO A 70 9.59 5.05 -8.04
N GLU A 71 9.93 6.26 -7.59
CA GLU A 71 9.92 6.66 -6.18
C GLU A 71 8.52 7.05 -5.66
N ASN A 72 7.58 7.40 -6.54
CA ASN A 72 6.15 7.57 -6.23
C ASN A 72 5.36 6.25 -6.44
N LEU A 73 5.98 5.25 -7.08
CA LEU A 73 5.46 3.89 -7.27
C LEU A 73 5.78 2.97 -6.08
N GLU A 74 6.02 3.48 -4.86
CA GLU A 74 6.08 2.61 -3.66
C GLU A 74 4.74 1.87 -3.40
N PHE A 75 3.66 2.23 -4.10
CA PHE A 75 2.34 1.57 -4.09
C PHE A 75 1.96 0.81 -5.38
N GLY A 76 2.86 0.74 -6.36
CA GLY A 76 2.65 0.02 -7.61
C GLY A 76 3.36 -1.32 -7.62
N VAL A 77 3.02 -2.24 -6.69
CA VAL A 77 3.52 -3.61 -6.79
C VAL A 77 3.12 -4.15 -8.16
N ASN A 78 4.12 -4.50 -8.94
CA ASN A 78 4.03 -5.25 -10.18
C ASN A 78 3.03 -6.41 -10.00
N ARG A 79 1.76 -6.21 -10.41
CA ARG A 79 0.69 -7.20 -10.23
C ARG A 79 0.90 -8.48 -11.07
N TYR A 80 1.98 -8.53 -11.85
CA TYR A 80 2.36 -9.68 -12.67
C TYR A 80 3.69 -10.33 -12.24
N ALA A 81 4.46 -9.73 -11.32
CA ALA A 81 5.62 -10.37 -10.71
C ALA A 81 5.40 -10.55 -9.21
N LEU A 82 5.12 -11.80 -8.86
CA LEU A 82 5.08 -12.29 -7.49
C LEU A 82 6.39 -11.92 -6.76
N PRO A 83 6.36 -11.05 -5.73
CA PRO A 83 7.59 -10.50 -5.15
C PRO A 83 8.40 -11.58 -4.44
N GLU A 84 9.70 -11.67 -4.72
CA GLU A 84 10.57 -12.61 -4.01
C GLU A 84 10.83 -12.22 -2.55
N ARG A 85 10.58 -10.96 -2.20
CA ARG A 85 10.80 -10.40 -0.87
C ARG A 85 9.72 -9.41 -0.48
N ILE A 86 9.28 -9.47 0.77
CA ILE A 86 8.37 -8.51 1.40
C ILE A 86 9.11 -7.86 2.56
N ASN A 87 9.21 -6.53 2.54
CA ASN A 87 9.94 -5.77 3.57
C ASN A 87 8.97 -4.99 4.46
N LEU A 88 8.72 -5.50 5.67
CA LEU A 88 7.93 -4.80 6.68
C LEU A 88 8.86 -3.88 7.49
N ARG A 89 9.10 -2.67 6.95
CA ARG A 89 10.03 -1.67 7.52
C ARG A 89 9.68 -1.27 8.96
N CYS A 90 8.40 -1.31 9.33
CA CYS A 90 7.95 -0.95 10.68
C CYS A 90 8.52 -1.88 11.75
N ILE A 91 8.68 -3.15 11.42
CA ILE A 91 9.17 -4.21 12.31
C ILE A 91 10.57 -4.66 11.93
N LYS A 92 11.22 -3.97 10.98
CA LYS A 92 12.57 -4.25 10.48
C LYS A 92 12.75 -5.71 10.05
N ARG A 93 11.76 -6.28 9.38
CA ARG A 93 11.76 -7.69 8.99
C ARG A 93 11.51 -7.86 7.51
N ILE A 94 12.40 -8.64 6.89
CA ILE A 94 12.31 -9.01 5.48
C ILE A 94 11.90 -10.47 5.41
N PHE A 95 10.84 -10.75 4.66
CA PHE A 95 10.35 -12.08 4.39
C PHE A 95 10.78 -12.47 2.99
N ARG A 96 11.42 -13.63 2.83
CA ARG A 96 11.60 -14.26 1.52
C ARG A 96 10.30 -14.94 1.14
N VAL A 97 9.93 -14.88 -0.12
CA VAL A 97 8.71 -15.48 -0.63
C VAL A 97 9.05 -16.54 -1.66
N GLN A 98 8.38 -17.69 -1.54
CA GLN A 98 8.49 -18.79 -2.48
C GLN A 98 7.10 -19.14 -3.00
N TYR A 99 7.05 -19.59 -4.25
CA TYR A 99 5.83 -19.89 -4.96
C TYR A 99 5.89 -21.31 -5.50
N ARG A 100 4.85 -22.10 -5.23
CA ARG A 100 4.76 -23.51 -5.64
C ARG A 100 3.42 -23.74 -6.33
N GLN A 101 3.45 -23.84 -7.66
CA GLN A 101 2.28 -24.21 -8.43
C GLN A 101 1.87 -25.65 -8.10
N ARG A 102 0.60 -25.85 -7.74
CA ARG A 102 0.01 -27.18 -7.51
C ARG A 102 -1.37 -27.27 -8.15
N SER A 103 -1.85 -28.49 -8.41
CA SER A 103 -3.17 -28.76 -9.02
C SER A 103 -4.36 -28.61 -8.06
N ILE A 104 -4.21 -27.84 -6.99
CA ILE A 104 -5.29 -27.54 -6.03
C ILE A 104 -6.01 -26.25 -6.44
N SER A 105 -7.32 -26.19 -6.18
CA SER A 105 -8.18 -25.08 -6.61
C SER A 105 -7.97 -23.78 -5.83
N LYS A 106 -7.38 -23.84 -4.64
CA LYS A 106 -7.14 -22.70 -3.75
C LYS A 106 -5.66 -22.34 -3.70
N VAL A 107 -5.37 -21.07 -3.37
CA VAL A 107 -4.03 -20.65 -2.95
C VAL A 107 -3.99 -20.70 -1.42
N LEU A 108 -2.88 -21.20 -0.89
CA LEU A 108 -2.59 -21.24 0.53
C LEU A 108 -1.29 -20.48 0.80
N LEU A 109 -1.22 -19.82 1.95
CA LEU A 109 -0.03 -19.13 2.42
C LEU A 109 0.43 -19.75 3.74
N HIS A 110 1.65 -20.24 3.76
CA HIS A 110 2.29 -20.83 4.94
C HIS A 110 3.55 -20.06 5.32
N GLN A 111 3.81 -19.95 6.62
CA GLN A 111 5.02 -19.35 7.16
C GLN A 111 5.78 -20.40 7.99
N PRO A 112 6.54 -21.31 7.36
CA PRO A 112 7.23 -22.39 8.07
C PRO A 112 8.45 -21.89 8.87
N LYS A 113 8.96 -20.69 8.56
CA LYS A 113 10.06 -20.05 9.30
C LYS A 113 9.70 -18.59 9.56
N PRO A 114 10.29 -17.93 10.58
CA PRO A 114 9.97 -16.54 10.93
C PRO A 114 10.07 -15.51 9.80
N THR A 115 10.87 -15.79 8.77
CA THR A 115 11.15 -14.91 7.63
C THR A 115 10.95 -15.59 6.26
N LEU A 116 10.20 -16.69 6.21
CA LEU A 116 9.90 -17.40 4.96
C LEU A 116 8.39 -17.53 4.77
N LEU A 117 7.89 -17.04 3.64
CA LEU A 117 6.52 -17.21 3.18
C LEU A 117 6.51 -18.15 1.99
N ILE A 118 5.57 -19.09 1.98
CA ILE A 118 5.37 -20.03 0.89
C ILE A 118 3.92 -19.94 0.44
N PHE A 119 3.72 -19.53 -0.81
CA PHE A 119 2.44 -19.62 -1.50
C PHE A 119 2.38 -20.95 -2.25
N GLU A 120 1.37 -21.77 -1.95
CA GLU A 120 1.14 -23.04 -2.64
C GLU A 120 -0.24 -23.06 -3.29
N GLY A 121 -0.35 -23.63 -4.49
CA GLY A 121 -1.64 -23.85 -5.16
C GLY A 121 -1.75 -23.17 -6.52
N ARG A 122 -2.91 -22.59 -6.82
CA ARG A 122 -3.17 -21.88 -8.08
C ARG A 122 -2.50 -20.49 -8.12
N ILE A 123 -1.18 -20.45 -7.93
CA ILE A 123 -0.41 -19.20 -7.81
C ILE A 123 -0.42 -18.32 -9.09
N LYS A 124 -0.79 -18.90 -10.25
CA LYS A 124 -1.04 -18.14 -11.47
C LYS A 124 -2.30 -17.27 -11.41
N ASP A 125 -3.20 -17.50 -10.45
CA ASP A 125 -4.30 -16.58 -10.14
C ASP A 125 -3.84 -15.57 -9.09
N PHE A 126 -3.35 -14.42 -9.57
CA PHE A 126 -2.84 -13.34 -8.73
C PHE A 126 -3.85 -12.82 -7.72
N ARG A 127 -5.15 -12.84 -8.05
CA ARG A 127 -6.21 -12.40 -7.13
C ARG A 127 -6.30 -13.31 -5.92
N CYS A 128 -6.17 -14.63 -6.13
CA CYS A 128 -6.14 -15.57 -5.02
C CYS A 128 -4.88 -15.38 -4.15
N CYS A 129 -3.73 -15.06 -4.74
CA CYS A 129 -2.52 -14.70 -3.99
C CYS A 129 -2.70 -13.42 -3.17
N GLU A 130 -3.31 -12.39 -3.75
CA GLU A 130 -3.58 -11.11 -3.08
C GLU A 130 -4.50 -11.29 -1.86
N VAL A 131 -5.59 -12.06 -2.01
CA VAL A 131 -6.53 -12.32 -0.90
C VAL A 131 -5.83 -12.99 0.29
N VAL A 132 -5.04 -14.04 0.05
CA VAL A 132 -4.34 -14.73 1.15
C VAL A 132 -3.20 -13.88 1.72
N PHE A 133 -2.55 -13.07 0.88
CA PHE A 133 -1.54 -12.12 1.32
C PHE A 133 -2.12 -11.06 2.24
N HIS A 134 -3.25 -10.43 1.87
CA HIS A 134 -3.94 -9.44 2.70
C HIS A 134 -4.42 -10.05 4.02
N ALA A 135 -4.89 -11.30 4.02
CA ALA A 135 -5.24 -11.99 5.25
C ALA A 135 -4.02 -12.17 6.18
N TRP A 136 -2.86 -12.54 5.64
CA TRP A 136 -1.62 -12.65 6.40
C TRP A 136 -1.11 -11.28 6.88
N LEU A 137 -1.14 -10.26 6.02
CA LEU A 137 -0.67 -8.92 6.36
C LEU A 137 -1.54 -8.31 7.46
N LYS A 138 -2.85 -8.51 7.40
CA LYS A 138 -3.78 -8.11 8.45
C LYS A 138 -3.40 -8.76 9.79
N LYS A 139 -3.10 -10.07 9.81
CA LYS A 139 -2.64 -10.76 11.02
C LYS A 139 -1.33 -10.17 11.55
N GLN A 140 -0.36 -9.87 10.68
CA GLN A 140 0.88 -9.19 11.09
C GLN A 140 0.61 -7.80 11.67
N ALA A 141 -0.35 -7.07 11.11
CA ALA A 141 -0.72 -5.73 11.58
C ALA A 141 -1.43 -5.80 12.93
N GLU A 142 -2.30 -6.77 13.16
CA GLU A 142 -2.91 -7.02 14.46
C GLU A 142 -1.84 -7.37 15.52
N GLU A 143 -0.88 -8.23 15.18
CA GLU A 143 0.20 -8.67 16.08
C GLU A 143 1.16 -7.53 16.47
N HIS A 144 1.33 -6.53 15.60
CA HIS A 144 2.36 -5.50 15.79
C HIS A 144 1.81 -4.09 16.02
N LEU A 145 0.83 -3.64 15.23
CA LEU A 145 0.32 -2.27 15.32
C LEU A 145 -0.57 -2.07 16.55
N ILE A 146 -1.39 -3.05 16.92
CA ILE A 146 -2.27 -2.94 18.11
C ILE A 146 -1.45 -2.80 19.39
N PRO A 147 -0.47 -3.68 19.69
CA PRO A 147 0.37 -3.49 20.88
C PRO A 147 1.20 -2.20 20.85
N MET A 148 1.58 -1.71 19.67
CA MET A 148 2.24 -0.41 19.52
C MET A 148 1.30 0.74 19.90
N LEU A 149 0.06 0.71 19.41
CA LEU A 149 -0.98 1.69 19.75
C LEU A 149 -1.26 1.66 21.26
N ASP A 150 -1.41 0.49 21.87
CA ASP A 150 -1.63 0.34 23.31
C ASP A 150 -0.54 0.96 24.16
N ARG A 151 0.72 0.69 23.81
CA ARG A 151 1.88 1.27 24.50
C ARG A 151 1.88 2.80 24.38
N LYS A 152 1.44 3.34 23.24
CA LYS A 152 1.33 4.79 23.03
C LYS A 152 0.15 5.39 23.79
N SER A 153 -1.02 4.75 23.75
CA SER A 153 -2.20 5.11 24.54
C SER A 153 -1.85 5.21 26.03
N LYS A 154 -1.21 4.18 26.60
CA LYS A 154 -0.74 4.17 27.99
C LYS A 154 0.23 5.30 28.31
N LYS A 155 1.21 5.56 27.43
CA LYS A 155 2.21 6.64 27.63
C LYS A 155 1.61 8.03 27.54
N THR A 156 0.66 8.23 26.65
CA THR A 156 0.01 9.54 26.41
C THR A 156 -1.19 9.78 27.32
N LYS A 157 -1.70 8.73 27.98
CA LYS A 157 -2.96 8.70 28.73
C LYS A 157 -4.18 9.05 27.87
N LEU A 158 -4.07 8.85 26.55
CA LEU A 158 -5.16 9.01 25.59
C LEU A 158 -5.77 7.64 25.33
N VAL A 159 -6.93 7.39 25.94
CA VAL A 159 -7.59 6.07 25.91
C VAL A 159 -8.58 6.04 24.75
N TYR A 160 -8.33 5.14 23.80
CA TYR A 160 -9.24 4.85 22.69
C TYR A 160 -10.24 3.75 23.10
N ARG A 161 -11.37 3.66 22.39
CA ARG A 161 -12.44 2.69 22.68
C ARG A 161 -12.21 1.34 22.04
N HIS A 162 -11.99 1.33 20.73
CA HIS A 162 -11.76 0.12 19.94
C HIS A 162 -10.70 0.37 18.87
N VAL A 163 -9.97 -0.67 18.47
CA VAL A 163 -9.02 -0.63 17.34
C VAL A 163 -9.35 -1.70 16.31
N ALA A 164 -9.36 -1.33 15.03
CA ALA A 164 -9.52 -2.27 13.94
C ALA A 164 -8.40 -2.12 12.90
N ILE A 165 -7.93 -3.24 12.37
CA ILE A 165 -7.05 -3.25 11.19
C ILE A 165 -7.91 -3.30 9.92
N ARG A 166 -7.62 -2.40 8.98
CA ARG A 166 -8.30 -2.28 7.68
C ARG A 166 -7.29 -2.25 6.54
N HIS A 167 -7.78 -2.50 5.34
CA HIS A 167 -7.10 -2.15 4.10
C HIS A 167 -7.85 -0.94 3.53
N GLN A 168 -7.19 0.21 3.44
CA GLN A 168 -7.80 1.47 3.03
C GLN A 168 -6.94 2.12 1.97
N SER A 169 -7.51 2.43 0.81
CA SER A 169 -6.76 2.98 -0.32
C SER A 169 -6.34 4.44 -0.13
N THR A 170 -7.02 5.21 0.71
CA THR A 170 -6.89 6.68 0.74
C THR A 170 -6.27 7.23 2.01
N ARG A 171 -6.10 6.41 3.05
CA ARG A 171 -5.70 6.87 4.38
C ARG A 171 -4.90 5.82 5.12
N TRP A 172 -3.89 6.30 5.84
CA TRP A 172 -3.07 5.47 6.72
C TRP A 172 -3.79 5.05 8.00
N ALA A 173 -4.63 5.92 8.55
CA ALA A 173 -5.45 5.64 9.72
C ALA A 173 -6.61 6.64 9.84
N SER A 174 -7.50 6.41 10.79
CA SER A 174 -8.56 7.34 11.15
C SER A 174 -9.07 7.11 12.58
N CYS A 175 -9.54 8.17 13.23
CA CYS A 175 -10.21 8.13 14.52
C CYS A 175 -11.63 8.70 14.40
N SER A 176 -12.63 7.99 14.95
CA SER A 176 -14.01 8.51 15.04
C SER A 176 -14.22 9.34 16.31
N GLU A 177 -15.28 10.15 16.36
CA GLU A 177 -15.71 10.87 17.56
C GLU A 177 -15.96 9.98 18.79
N LEU A 178 -16.43 8.75 18.56
CA LEU A 178 -16.65 7.76 19.62
C LEU A 178 -15.35 7.13 20.16
N GLY A 179 -14.20 7.49 19.61
CA GLY A 179 -12.89 6.98 20.01
C GLY A 179 -12.48 5.64 19.39
N ASP A 180 -13.12 5.20 18.30
CA ASP A 180 -12.66 4.04 17.52
C ASP A 180 -11.55 4.45 16.57
N ILE A 181 -10.43 3.71 16.61
CA ILE A 181 -9.29 3.89 15.73
C ILE A 181 -9.26 2.78 14.67
N LYS A 182 -9.09 3.16 13.41
CA LYS A 182 -8.86 2.25 12.29
C LYS A 182 -7.45 2.48 11.80
N LEU A 183 -6.64 1.42 11.74
CA LEU A 183 -5.27 1.46 11.24
C LEU A 183 -5.20 0.71 9.92
N ASN A 184 -4.54 1.29 8.91
CA ASN A 184 -4.25 0.58 7.67
C ASN A 184 -3.12 -0.44 7.91
N MET A 185 -3.33 -1.70 7.52
CA MET A 185 -2.31 -2.75 7.60
C MET A 185 -1.02 -2.41 6.85
N GLU A 186 -1.11 -1.57 5.80
CA GLU A 186 0.04 -1.12 5.02
C GLU A 186 0.98 -0.21 5.82
N MET A 187 0.57 0.31 6.98
CA MET A 187 1.47 1.03 7.90
C MET A 187 2.68 0.17 8.34
N LEU A 188 2.62 -1.17 8.17
CA LEU A 188 3.76 -2.06 8.38
C LEU A 188 4.90 -1.84 7.38
N PHE A 189 4.60 -1.32 6.19
CA PHE A 189 5.60 -0.98 5.18
C PHE A 189 6.27 0.35 5.45
N LEU A 190 5.74 1.19 6.34
CA LEU A 190 6.38 2.46 6.70
C LEU A 190 7.58 2.22 7.64
N PRO A 191 8.60 3.08 7.61
CA PRO A 191 9.59 3.15 8.68
C PRO A 191 8.92 3.28 10.05
N ALA A 192 9.43 2.56 11.06
CA ALA A 192 8.83 2.47 12.39
C ALA A 192 8.59 3.84 13.08
N GLU A 193 9.35 4.87 12.72
CA GLU A 193 9.16 6.22 13.25
C GLU A 193 7.92 6.93 12.67
N LEU A 194 7.60 6.68 11.39
CA LEU A 194 6.42 7.25 10.73
C LEU A 194 5.16 6.54 11.21
N THR A 195 5.22 5.21 11.36
CA THR A 195 4.15 4.43 11.99
C THR A 195 3.85 4.96 13.40
N ARG A 196 4.88 5.17 14.24
CA ARG A 196 4.69 5.72 15.59
C ARG A 196 4.07 7.12 15.59
N TYR A 197 4.45 7.97 14.62
CA TYR A 197 3.86 9.29 14.47
C TYR A 197 2.37 9.21 14.12
N LEU A 198 1.99 8.37 13.16
CA LEU A 198 0.58 8.14 12.79
C LEU A 198 -0.24 7.64 13.98
N LEU A 199 0.28 6.71 14.78
CA LEU A 199 -0.42 6.25 15.99
C LEU A 199 -0.63 7.39 17.00
N ILE A 200 0.34 8.30 17.17
CA ILE A 200 0.19 9.47 18.05
C ILE A 200 -0.82 10.45 17.46
N HIS A 201 -0.82 10.65 16.14
CA HIS A 201 -1.77 11.50 15.42
C HIS A 201 -3.21 11.06 15.70
N GLU A 202 -3.51 9.78 15.52
CA GLU A 202 -4.85 9.24 15.77
C GLU A 202 -5.24 9.33 17.25
N LEU A 203 -4.31 9.07 18.17
CA LEU A 203 -4.59 9.23 19.60
C LEU A 203 -4.92 10.69 19.96
N CYS A 204 -4.26 11.67 19.32
CA CYS A 204 -4.55 13.10 19.55
C CYS A 204 -5.96 13.48 19.08
N HIS A 205 -6.50 12.78 18.07
CA HIS A 205 -7.87 12.99 17.63
C HIS A 205 -8.92 12.68 18.71
N LEU A 206 -8.59 11.87 19.72
CA LEU A 206 -9.45 11.65 20.90
C LEU A 206 -9.70 12.91 21.75
N LYS A 207 -8.96 14.00 21.50
CA LYS A 207 -9.12 15.29 22.20
C LYS A 207 -9.41 16.46 21.27
N VAL A 208 -8.96 16.40 20.01
CA VAL A 208 -9.11 17.48 19.02
C VAL A 208 -9.30 16.85 17.63
N PHE A 209 -10.50 16.98 17.05
CA PHE A 209 -10.85 16.30 15.80
C PHE A 209 -10.44 17.03 14.52
N ASP A 210 -10.14 18.33 14.62
CA ASP A 210 -9.60 19.12 13.52
C ASP A 210 -8.06 19.15 13.55
N HIS A 211 -7.43 19.59 12.46
CA HIS A 211 -5.97 19.83 12.40
C HIS A 211 -5.61 21.27 12.78
N SER A 212 -6.31 21.87 13.76
CA SER A 212 -6.02 23.23 14.23
C SER A 212 -4.67 23.34 14.94
N LYS A 213 -4.28 24.58 15.29
CA LYS A 213 -3.09 24.84 16.12
C LYS A 213 -3.10 24.05 17.44
N ARG A 214 -4.29 23.83 18.02
CA ARG A 214 -4.44 23.06 19.27
C ARG A 214 -4.10 21.58 19.05
N PHE A 215 -4.51 21.01 17.92
CA PHE A 215 -4.16 19.64 17.56
C PHE A 215 -2.65 19.47 17.40
N TRP A 216 -2.01 20.34 16.62
CA TRP A 216 -0.56 20.22 16.39
C TRP A 216 0.27 20.43 17.65
N LYS A 217 -0.14 21.35 18.54
CA LYS A 217 0.47 21.48 19.88
C LYS A 217 0.35 20.19 20.72
N LEU A 218 -0.78 19.49 20.60
CA LEU A 218 -0.98 18.21 21.30
C LEU A 218 -0.11 17.11 20.70
N VAL A 219 0.02 17.04 19.37
CA VAL A 219 0.92 16.10 18.69
C VAL A 219 2.37 16.36 19.08
N GLU A 220 2.81 17.61 19.02
CA GLU A 220 4.18 18.05 19.37
C GLU A 220 4.56 17.64 20.80
N LYS A 221 3.63 17.75 21.75
CA LYS A 221 3.82 17.31 23.14
C LYS A 221 4.27 15.85 23.25
N PHE A 222 3.77 14.98 22.37
CA PHE A 222 4.08 13.54 22.40
C PHE A 222 5.12 13.13 21.35
N ASP A 223 5.33 13.97 20.34
CA ASP A 223 6.31 13.77 19.28
C ASP A 223 6.91 15.11 18.83
N PRO A 224 7.95 15.62 19.50
CA PRO A 224 8.53 16.93 19.19
C PRO A 224 9.06 17.06 17.75
N ASN A 225 9.39 15.95 17.10
CA ASN A 225 9.89 15.93 15.72
C ASN A 225 8.78 15.66 14.68
N TYR A 226 7.52 15.91 15.01
CA TYR A 226 6.38 15.54 14.15
C TYR A 226 6.42 16.22 12.78
N GLU A 227 6.87 17.47 12.67
CA GLU A 227 6.87 18.21 11.40
C GLU A 227 7.75 17.54 10.35
N ARG A 228 8.93 17.07 10.75
CA ARG A 228 9.85 16.32 9.88
C ARG A 228 9.19 15.03 9.39
N LYS A 229 8.47 14.32 10.25
CA LYS A 229 7.79 13.06 9.92
C LYS A 229 6.57 13.29 9.05
N ARG A 230 5.81 14.37 9.29
CA ARG A 230 4.69 14.81 8.47
C ARG A 230 5.14 15.19 7.06
N ARG A 231 6.28 15.89 6.93
CA ARG A 231 6.89 16.17 5.63
C ARG A 231 7.25 14.87 4.92
N ARG A 232 8.02 14.00 5.57
CA ARG A 232 8.42 12.72 5.01
C ARG A 232 7.25 11.82 4.61
N LEU A 233 6.12 11.87 5.32
CA LEU A 233 4.93 11.12 4.93
C LEU A 233 4.26 11.66 3.67
N ARG A 234 4.36 12.96 3.36
CA ARG A 234 3.90 13.53 2.09
C ARG A 234 4.83 13.23 0.92
N ASP A 235 6.07 12.82 1.20
CA ASP A 235 7.01 12.41 0.17
C ASP A 235 6.87 10.90 -0.14
N ILE A 236 6.09 10.16 0.67
CA ILE A 236 5.87 8.71 0.56
C ILE A 236 4.42 8.38 0.18
N ALA A 237 3.48 9.27 0.50
CA ALA A 237 2.08 9.23 0.10
C ALA A 237 1.91 10.19 -1.07
#